data_AF-A0A4R8R3J2-F1
#
_entry.id   AF-A0A4R8R3J2-F1
#
_cell.length_a   1.000
_cell.length_b   1.000
_cell.length_c   1.000
_cell.angle_alpha   90.00
_cell.angle_beta   90.00
_cell.angle_gamma   90.00
#
_symmetry.space_group_name_H-M   'P 1'
#
loop_
_entity.id
_entity.type
_entity.pdbx_description
1 polymer ?
#
loop_
_entity_poly.entity_id
_entity_poly.type
_entity_poly.pdbx_seq_one_letter_code
_entity_poly.pdbx_strand_id
1 'polypeptide(L)' 'MAAASAGALALASCTGQSHEETAPTKETSGVYQLPNLDWDYSALEPHISGEINQLHHDKHHAA' A
#
# COMPACT_ATOMS: atom_id res chain seq x y z
N MET A 1 2.91 21.61 60.42
CA MET A 1 3.29 22.61 59.40
C MET A 1 3.44 21.87 58.09
N ALA A 2 2.58 22.17 57.11
CA ALA A 2 2.42 21.42 55.87
C ALA A 2 3.52 21.75 54.85
N ALA A 3 3.94 20.76 54.06
CA ALA A 3 4.57 20.99 52.77
C ALA A 3 4.22 19.79 51.86
N ALA A 4 3.18 19.98 51.05
CA ALA A 4 2.81 19.09 49.97
C ALA A 4 3.71 19.39 48.76
N SER A 5 4.49 18.42 48.30
CA SER A 5 5.17 18.48 47.01
C SER A 5 4.46 17.52 46.05
N ALA A 6 3.44 18.05 45.37
CA ALA A 6 2.83 17.43 44.21
C ALA A 6 3.70 17.71 42.98
N GLY A 7 4.00 16.66 42.20
CA GLY A 7 4.80 16.79 40.98
C GLY A 7 5.08 15.45 40.34
N ALA A 8 4.04 14.64 40.11
CA ALA A 8 4.16 13.45 39.28
C ALA A 8 4.25 13.90 37.81
N LEU A 9 5.47 13.88 37.27
CA LEU A 9 5.75 14.09 35.85
C LEU A 9 5.06 12.96 35.06
N ALA A 10 4.14 13.33 34.16
CA ALA A 10 3.48 12.39 33.27
C ALA A 10 4.52 11.74 32.35
N LEU A 11 4.84 10.46 32.58
CA LEU A 11 5.52 9.64 31.59
C LEU A 11 4.54 9.47 30.43
N ALA A 12 4.88 10.13 29.33
CA ALA A 12 4.17 10.07 28.07
C ALA A 12 3.84 8.61 27.73
N SER A 13 2.55 8.34 27.53
CA SER A 13 2.10 7.18 26.77
C SER A 13 2.75 7.26 25.39
N CYS A 14 3.89 6.59 25.21
CA CYS A 14 4.25 6.08 23.90
C CYS A 14 3.35 4.86 23.66
N THR A 15 2.05 5.08 23.51
CA THR A 15 1.24 4.18 22.69
C THR A 15 1.88 4.27 21.31
N GLY A 16 2.84 3.37 21.08
CA GLY A 16 3.38 3.10 19.77
C GLY A 16 2.18 2.86 18.89
N GLN A 17 1.93 3.80 17.98
CA GLN A 17 1.02 3.60 16.88
C GLN A 17 1.70 2.55 16.02
N SER A 18 1.46 1.28 16.36
CA SER A 18 1.54 0.21 15.40
C SER A 18 0.73 0.71 14.21
N HIS A 19 1.41 0.93 13.08
CA HIS A 19 0.73 0.92 11.80
C HIS A 19 0.06 -0.46 11.70
N GLU A 20 -1.17 -0.55 12.17
CA GLU A 20 -2.15 -1.44 11.59
C GLU A 20 -2.48 -0.87 10.21
N GLU A 21 -1.52 -0.98 9.29
CA GLU A 21 -1.88 -1.15 7.89
C GLU A 21 -2.21 -2.63 7.77
N THR A 22 -3.44 -2.99 8.13
CA THR A 22 -4.03 -4.27 7.76
C THR A 22 -4.26 -4.20 6.25
N ALA A 23 -3.19 -4.30 5.47
CA ALA A 23 -3.29 -4.64 4.07
C ALA A 23 -4.02 -5.99 4.02
N PRO A 24 -5.12 -6.14 3.27
CA PRO A 24 -5.72 -7.45 3.09
C PRO A 24 -4.65 -8.33 2.43
N THR A 25 -4.10 -9.28 3.20
CA THR A 25 -3.39 -10.39 2.60
C THR A 25 -4.45 -11.15 1.81
N LYS A 26 -4.49 -10.88 0.50
CA LYS A 26 -5.24 -11.70 -0.44
C LYS A 26 -4.52 -13.03 -0.52
N GLU A 27 -4.75 -13.88 0.48
CA GLU A 27 -4.37 -15.29 0.52
C GLU A 27 -4.93 -15.97 -0.75
N THR A 28 -4.13 -16.00 -1.81
CA THR A 28 -4.49 -16.59 -3.09
C THR A 28 -3.77 -17.92 -3.19
N SER A 29 -4.28 -18.94 -2.47
CA SER A 29 -4.12 -20.31 -2.95
C SER A 29 -4.99 -20.43 -4.20
N GLY A 30 -4.42 -20.19 -5.38
CA GLY A 30 -5.21 -20.09 -6.60
C GLY A 30 -4.38 -20.00 -7.85
N VAL A 31 -5.01 -20.37 -8.96
CA VAL A 31 -4.49 -20.26 -10.32
C VAL A 31 -3.83 -18.89 -10.52
N TYR A 32 -2.62 -18.87 -11.09
CA TYR A 32 -1.91 -17.63 -11.39
C TYR A 32 -2.67 -16.86 -12.47
N GLN A 33 -3.27 -15.73 -12.09
CA GLN A 33 -3.99 -14.85 -13.01
C GLN A 33 -3.21 -13.57 -13.26
N LEU A 34 -3.28 -13.08 -14.50
CA LEU A 34 -2.78 -11.77 -14.87
C LEU A 34 -3.60 -10.68 -14.15
N PRO A 35 -2.99 -9.86 -13.27
CA PRO A 35 -3.69 -8.74 -12.65
C PRO A 35 -3.94 -7.63 -13.67
N ASN A 36 -4.98 -6.83 -13.41
CA ASN A 36 -5.18 -5.60 -14.15
C ASN A 36 -4.17 -4.53 -13.69
N LEU A 37 -3.88 -3.59 -14.59
CA LEU A 37 -3.09 -2.41 -14.28
C LEU A 37 -3.90 -1.41 -13.46
N ASP A 38 -3.26 -0.81 -12.45
CA ASP A 38 -3.85 0.27 -11.64
C ASP A 38 -3.80 1.64 -12.34
N TRP A 39 -3.18 1.71 -13.53
CA TRP A 39 -2.97 2.92 -14.29
C TRP A 39 -3.38 2.73 -15.76
N ASP A 40 -3.73 3.85 -16.40
CA ASP A 40 -4.11 3.87 -17.81
C ASP A 40 -2.92 3.53 -18.71
N TYR A 41 -3.19 2.84 -19.82
CA TYR A 41 -2.13 2.40 -20.75
C TYR A 41 -1.25 3.56 -21.27
N SER A 42 -1.78 4.78 -21.38
CA SER A 42 -1.05 5.97 -21.81
C SER A 42 -0.20 6.63 -20.71
N ALA A 43 -0.19 6.11 -19.48
CA ALA A 43 0.57 6.70 -18.36
C ALA A 43 2.11 6.74 -18.60
N LEU A 44 2.61 5.97 -19.58
CA LEU A 44 4.03 5.91 -19.93
C LEU A 44 4.38 6.76 -21.17
N GLU A 45 3.43 7.52 -21.70
CA GLU A 45 3.69 8.45 -22.81
C GLU A 45 4.56 9.64 -22.39
N PRO A 46 5.36 10.22 -23.33
CA PRO A 46 5.46 9.89 -24.76
C PRO A 46 6.45 8.75 -25.05
N HIS A 47 7.06 8.17 -24.02
CA HIS A 47 8.16 7.22 -24.17
C HIS A 47 7.69 5.84 -24.63
N ILE A 48 6.50 5.44 -24.21
CA ILE A 48 5.85 4.20 -24.62
C ILE A 48 4.42 4.54 -25.02
N SER A 49 4.04 4.16 -26.24
CA SER A 49 2.68 4.32 -26.74
C SER A 49 1.69 3.49 -25.91
N GLY A 50 0.55 4.10 -25.54
CA GLY A 50 -0.53 3.38 -24.85
C GLY A 50 -1.06 2.19 -25.64
N GLU A 51 -1.14 2.28 -26.97
CA GLU A 51 -1.59 1.19 -27.85
C GLU A 51 -0.70 -0.05 -27.74
N ILE A 52 0.63 0.16 -27.70
CA ILE A 52 1.61 -0.93 -27.56
C ILE A 52 1.49 -1.56 -26.18
N ASN A 53 1.32 -0.74 -25.15
CA ASN A 53 1.17 -1.22 -23.77
C ASN A 53 -0.06 -2.13 -23.63
N GLN A 54 -1.18 -1.72 -24.23
CA GLN A 54 -2.41 -2.52 -24.26
C GLN A 54 -2.23 -3.84 -25.03
N LEU A 55 -1.68 -3.80 -26.25
CA LEU A 55 -1.44 -5.01 -27.02
C LEU A 55 -0.53 -5.98 -26.26
N HIS A 56 0.51 -5.45 -25.60
CA HIS A 56 1.43 -6.25 -24.81
C HIS A 56 0.74 -6.95 -23.64
N HIS A 57 -0.03 -6.21 -22.86
CA HIS A 57 -0.78 -6.75 -21.73
C HIS A 57 -1.83 -7.78 -22.17
N ASP A 58 -2.69 -7.42 -23.14
CA ASP A 58 -3.87 -8.22 -23.49
C ASP A 58 -3.55 -9.45 -24.36
N LYS A 59 -2.43 -9.44 -25.10
CA LYS A 59 -2.07 -10.55 -26.02
C LYS A 59 -0.86 -11.35 -25.58
N HIS A 60 0.20 -10.72 -25.06
CA HIS A 60 1.42 -11.43 -24.70
C HIS A 60 1.38 -11.96 -23.27
N HIS A 61 0.89 -11.18 -22.33
CA HIS A 61 0.80 -11.63 -20.94
C HIS A 61 -0.42 -12.51 -20.65
N ALA A 62 -1.51 -12.39 -21.43
CA ALA A 62 -2.73 -13.16 -21.23
C ALA A 62 -2.76 -14.55 -21.92
N ALA A 63 -1.63 -14.98 -22.52
CA ALA A 63 -1.51 -16.22 -23.30
C ALA A 63 -1.03 -17.43 -22.46
#